data_AF-A0A947HB34-F1
#
_entry.id   AF-A0A947HB34-F1
#
_cell.length_a   1.000
_cell.length_b   1.000
_cell.length_c   1.000
_cell.angle_alpha   90.00
_cell.angle_beta   90.00
_cell.angle_gamma   90.00
#
_symmetry.space_group_name_H-M   'P 1'
#
loop_
_entity.id
_entity.type
_entity.pdbx_description
1 polymer ?
#
loop_
_entity_poly.entity_id
_entity_poly.type
_entity_poly.pdbx_seq_one_letter_code
_entity_poly.pdbx_strand_id
1 'polypeptide(L)' 'MLDWDGNISQAYKVEKAKTNLYVVDPQGEIHLHLSGPASAETLSEINLKIAELLD' A
#
# COMPACT_ATOMS: atom_id res chain seq x y z
N MET A 1 2.87 -2.05 -15.27
CA MET A 1 2.95 -3.50 -15.04
C MET A 1 1.59 -3.95 -14.54
N LEU A 2 0.96 -4.93 -15.18
CA LEU A 2 -0.35 -5.46 -14.76
C LEU A 2 -0.12 -6.85 -14.14
N ASP A 3 -0.71 -7.10 -12.98
CA ASP A 3 -0.56 -8.35 -12.21
C ASP A 3 -1.54 -9.42 -12.71
N TRP A 4 -1.39 -9.83 -13.97
CA TRP A 4 -2.32 -10.77 -14.63
C TRP A 4 -2.35 -12.14 -13.94
N ASP A 5 -1.20 -12.60 -13.46
CA ASP A 5 -1.05 -13.91 -12.80
C ASP A 5 -1.33 -13.85 -11.28
N GLY A 6 -1.54 -12.66 -10.72
CA GLY A 6 -1.77 -12.48 -9.28
C GLY A 6 -0.53 -12.67 -8.40
N ASN A 7 0.66 -12.73 -8.99
CA ASN A 7 1.91 -12.96 -8.28
C ASN A 7 2.22 -11.83 -7.29
N ILE A 8 1.99 -10.57 -7.69
CA ILE A 8 2.17 -9.41 -6.80
C ILE A 8 1.12 -9.44 -5.69
N SER A 9 -0.14 -9.71 -6.04
CA SER A 9 -1.25 -9.78 -5.08
C SER A 9 -1.02 -10.87 -4.02
N GLN A 10 -0.48 -12.03 -4.41
CA GLN A 10 -0.09 -13.09 -3.48
C GLN A 10 1.10 -12.70 -2.60
N ALA A 11 2.16 -12.15 -3.20
CA ALA A 11 3.36 -11.75 -2.46
C ALA A 11 3.03 -10.74 -1.35
N TYR A 12 2.13 -9.81 -1.62
CA TYR A 12 1.69 -8.77 -0.68
C TYR A 12 0.47 -9.17 0.16
N LYS A 13 0.00 -10.42 0.06
CA LYS A 13 -1.15 -10.96 0.81
C LYS A 13 -2.40 -10.06 0.74
N VAL A 14 -2.66 -9.51 -0.45
CA VAL A 14 -3.75 -8.56 -0.71
C VAL A 14 -5.10 -9.15 -0.31
N GLU A 15 -5.89 -8.36 0.43
CA GLU A 15 -7.28 -8.72 0.71
C GLU A 15 -8.14 -8.59 -0.54
N LYS A 16 -8.73 -9.71 -0.99
CA LYS A 16 -9.57 -9.75 -2.19
C LYS A 16 -10.75 -8.77 -2.09
N ALA A 17 -11.07 -8.14 -3.22
CA ALA A 17 -12.17 -7.19 -3.38
C ALA A 17 -12.07 -5.93 -2.50
N LYS A 18 -10.91 -5.63 -1.92
CA LYS A 18 -10.61 -4.38 -1.24
C LYS A 18 -9.45 -3.66 -1.93
N THR A 19 -9.42 -2.34 -1.81
CA THR A 19 -8.20 -1.59 -2.14
C THR A 19 -7.17 -1.90 -1.06
N ASN A 20 -5.95 -2.22 -1.48
CA ASN A 20 -4.81 -2.41 -0.59
C ASN A 20 -3.75 -1.38 -0.99
N LEU A 21 -3.35 -0.57 -0.03
CA LEU A 21 -2.39 0.51 -0.23
C LEU A 21 -1.17 0.24 0.65
N TYR A 22 0.01 0.44 0.07
CA TYR A 22 1.29 0.16 0.71
C TYR A 22 2.21 1.37 0.55
N VAL A 23 2.94 1.70 1.61
CA VAL A 23 4.11 2.59 1.54
C VAL A 23 5.34 1.72 1.63
N VAL A 24 6.13 1.70 0.55
CA VAL A 24 7.33 0.87 0.42
C VAL A 24 8.53 1.77 0.17
N ASP A 25 9.62 1.54 0.89
CA ASP A 25 10.85 2.32 0.72
C ASP A 25 11.71 1.81 -0.46
N PRO A 26 12.79 2.51 -0.83
CA PRO A 26 13.67 2.09 -1.92
C PRO A 26 14.41 0.77 -1.66
N GLN A 27 14.51 0.32 -0.41
CA GLN A 27 15.11 -0.97 -0.04
C GLN A 27 14.09 -2.11 -0.18
N GLY A 28 12.81 -1.79 -0.33
CA GLY A 28 11.70 -2.75 -0.46
C GLY A 28 10.99 -3.05 0.86
N GLU A 29 11.29 -2.32 1.94
CA GLU A 29 10.62 -2.51 3.23
C GLU A 29 9.24 -1.82 3.23
N ILE A 30 8.25 -2.50 3.81
CA ILE A 30 6.88 -2.00 3.91
C ILE A 30 6.73 -1.25 5.24
N HIS A 31 6.47 0.05 5.16
CA HIS A 31 6.30 0.92 6.33
C HIS A 31 4.84 1.14 6.73
N LEU A 32 3.92 0.89 5.81
CA LEU A 32 2.47 0.98 6.04
C LEU A 32 1.72 0.06 5.08
N HIS A 33 0.68 -0.58 5.59
CA HIS A 33 -0.30 -1.34 4.81
C HIS A 33 -1.69 -0.97 5.31
N LEU A 34 -2.54 -0.48 4.40
CA LEU A 34 -3.94 -0.19 4.65
C LEU A 34 -4.81 -1.00 3.70
N SER A 35 -5.88 -1.60 4.21
CA SER A 35 -6.86 -2.35 3.43
C SER A 35 -8.27 -1.81 3.68
N GLY A 36 -9.03 -1.57 2.62
CA GLY A 36 -10.37 -0.97 2.74
C GLY A 36 -10.76 -0.08 1.56
N PRO A 37 -11.80 0.75 1.70
CA PRO A 37 -12.12 1.76 0.70
C PRO A 37 -11.04 2.83 0.65
N ALA A 38 -10.69 3.32 -0.54
CA ALA A 38 -9.77 4.44 -0.73
C ALA A 38 -10.46 5.77 -0.35
N SER A 39 -10.70 5.97 0.95
CA SER A 39 -11.31 7.18 1.47
C SER A 39 -10.28 8.33 1.56
N ALA A 40 -10.78 9.56 1.72
CA ALA A 40 -9.91 10.72 1.94
C ALA A 40 -9.04 10.58 3.21
N GLU A 41 -9.56 9.90 4.23
CA GLU A 41 -8.85 9.60 5.48
C GLU A 41 -7.68 8.64 5.22
N THR A 42 -7.93 7.54 4.50
CA THR A 42 -6.89 6.57 4.10
C THR A 42 -5.77 7.23 3.28
N LEU A 43 -6.13 8.16 2.38
CA LEU A 43 -5.14 8.92 1.61
C LEU A 43 -4.35 9.90 2.48
N SER A 44 -4.97 10.48 3.51
CA SER A 44 -4.30 11.36 4.47
C SER A 44 -3.24 10.60 5.28
N GLU A 45 -3.58 9.40 5.78
CA GLU A 45 -2.64 8.54 6.51
C GLU A 45 -1.41 8.17 5.65
N ILE A 46 -1.62 7.86 4.37
CA ILE A 46 -0.51 7.58 3.43
C ILE A 46 0.39 8.80 3.27
N ASN A 47 -0.20 9.99 3.07
CA ASN A 47 0.59 11.21 2.89
C ASN A 47 1.38 11.57 4.16
N LEU A 48 0.79 11.39 5.34
CA LEU A 48 1.47 11.56 6.62
C LEU A 48 2.65 10.59 6.73
N LYS A 49 2.45 9.32 6.41
CA LYS A 49 3.53 8.34 6.48
C LYS A 49 4.66 8.62 5.51
N ILE A 50 4.34 9.08 4.29
CA ILE A 50 5.34 9.49 3.31
C ILE A 50 6.13 10.68 3.85
N ALA A 51 5.48 11.67 4.45
CA ALA A 51 6.16 12.83 5.04
C ALA A 51 7.12 12.42 6.17
N GLU A 52 6.70 11.54 7.08
CA GLU A 52 7.55 11.02 8.17
C GLU A 52 8.84 10.32 7.67
N LEU A 53 8.80 9.71 6.48
CA LEU A 53 9.94 8.99 5.91
C LEU A 53 10.88 9.88 5.09
N LEU A 54 10.45 11.10 4.75
CA LEU A 54 11.19 12.05 3.93
C LEU A 54 11.84 13.19 4.75
N ASP A 55 11.40 13.39 5.99
CA ASP A 55 12.02 14.28 6.98
C ASP A 55 13.31 13.68 7.58
#